data_AF-A0A661CMZ8-F1
#
_entry.id   AF-A0A661CMZ8-F1
#
_cell.length_a   1.000
_cell.length_b   1.000
_cell.length_c   1.000
_cell.angle_alpha   90.00
_cell.angle_beta   90.00
_cell.angle_gamma   90.00
#
_symmetry.space_group_name_H-M   'P 1'
#
loop_
_entity.id
_entity.type
_entity.pdbx_description
1 polymer ?
#
loop_
_entity_poly.entity_id
_entity_poly.type
_entity_poly.pdbx_seq_one_letter_code
_entity_poly.pdbx_strand_id
1 'polypeptide(L)'
;MSALTLDYIPRSQFVDFHNRHQRFALMVVHRRGGKTVAAVNDLILKALRTKKKNARFFYIAPFYSQAKSIAWQYLTDATRSFATDIRQSELSVEL
;
A
#
# COMPACT_ATOMS: atom_id res chain seq x y z
N MET A 1 0.31 17.44 -18.17
CA MET A 1 0.48 16.22 -17.36
C MET A 1 -0.19 16.50 -16.02
N SER A 2 -1.32 15.86 -15.72
CA SER A 2 -1.92 15.98 -14.38
C SER A 2 -0.96 15.38 -13.37
N ALA A 3 -0.66 16.12 -12.30
CA ALA A 3 0.18 15.61 -11.23
C ALA A 3 -0.56 14.46 -10.53
N LEU A 4 0.05 13.27 -10.55
CA LEU A 4 -0.43 12.13 -9.79
C LEU A 4 -0.48 12.49 -8.31
N THR A 5 -1.67 12.49 -7.72
CA THR A 5 -1.88 12.84 -6.30
C THR A 5 -2.42 11.64 -5.56
N LEU A 6 -1.64 11.12 -4.61
CA LEU A 6 -2.08 10.13 -3.63
C LEU A 6 -2.65 10.87 -2.43
N ASP A 7 -3.95 10.72 -2.16
CA ASP A 7 -4.62 11.32 -1.00
C ASP A 7 -4.30 10.52 0.28
N TYR A 8 -3.04 10.61 0.71
CA TYR A 8 -2.53 9.93 1.90
C TYR A 8 -1.61 10.84 2.70
N ILE A 9 -2.01 11.13 3.94
CA ILE A 9 -1.18 11.82 4.92
C ILE A 9 -0.80 10.80 6.01
N PRO A 10 0.48 10.41 6.13
CA PRO A 10 0.90 9.47 7.16
C PRO A 10 0.74 10.07 8.55
N ARG A 11 0.36 9.23 9.52
CA ARG A 11 0.43 9.63 10.93
C ARG A 11 1.90 9.84 11.31
N SER A 12 2.19 10.74 12.24
CA SER A 12 3.54 11.09 12.66
C SER A 12 4.41 9.87 13.00
N GLN A 13 3.86 8.89 13.71
CA GLN A 13 4.59 7.65 14.08
C GLN A 13 5.00 6.76 12.90
N PHE A 14 4.46 6.97 11.69
CA PHE A 14 4.78 6.19 10.49
C PHE A 14 5.68 6.95 9.50
N VAL A 15 5.99 8.23 9.76
CA VAL A 15 6.82 9.04 8.86
C VAL A 15 8.20 8.39 8.67
N ASP A 16 8.87 8.01 9.75
CA ASP A 16 10.18 7.35 9.69
C ASP A 16 10.11 6.00 8.98
N PHE A 17 9.00 5.27 9.15
CA PHE A 17 8.77 4.05 8.38
C PHE A 17 8.71 4.36 6.88
N HIS A 18 7.96 5.35 6.43
CA HIS A 18 7.89 5.68 4.99
C HIS A 18 9.20 6.21 4.42
N ASN A 19 9.99 6.93 5.22
CA ASN A 19 11.27 7.52 4.79
C ASN A 19 12.46 6.57 4.91
N ARG A 20 12.24 5.32 5.35
CA ARG A 20 13.32 4.34 5.56
C ARG A 20 14.04 3.97 4.26
N HIS A 21 15.34 3.72 4.37
CA HIS A 21 16.18 3.18 3.28
C HIS A 21 16.46 1.67 3.42
N GLN A 22 16.16 1.11 4.59
CA GLN A 22 16.38 -0.30 4.90
C GLN A 22 15.48 -1.18 4.04
N ARG A 23 16.04 -2.29 3.54
CA ARG A 23 15.29 -3.30 2.79
C ARG A 23 14.18 -3.92 3.62
N PHE A 24 14.46 -4.17 4.90
CA PHE A 24 13.54 -4.78 5.85
C PHE A 24 13.23 -3.82 7.00
N ALA A 25 12.00 -3.86 7.48
CA ALA A 25 11.55 -3.09 8.62
C ALA A 25 10.45 -3.84 9.36
N LEU A 26 10.34 -3.59 10.66
CA LEU A 26 9.34 -4.17 11.54
C LEU A 26 8.53 -3.05 12.18
N MET A 27 7.21 -3.24 12.25
CA MET A 27 6.32 -2.36 13.01
C MET A 27 5.59 -3.19 14.07
N VAL A 28 5.80 -2.85 15.34
CA VAL A 28 5.02 -3.40 16.46
C VAL A 28 4.02 -2.35 16.90
N VAL A 29 2.74 -2.58 16.60
CA VAL A 29 1.70 -1.56 16.73
C VAL A 29 0.45 -2.16 17.36
N HIS A 30 -0.09 -1.46 18.36
CA HIS A 30 -1.36 -1.82 18.98
C HIS A 30 -2.51 -1.93 17.96
N ARG A 31 -3.57 -2.65 18.36
CA ARG A 31 -4.82 -2.73 17.59
C ARG A 31 -5.33 -1.32 17.27
N ARG A 32 -5.80 -1.10 16.04
CA ARG A 32 -6.26 0.22 15.52
C ARG A 32 -5.19 1.32 15.46
N GLY A 33 -3.91 1.02 15.67
CA GLY A 33 -2.83 2.01 15.53
C GLY A 33 -2.56 2.47 14.09
N GLY A 34 -3.15 1.82 13.07
CA GLY A 34 -3.05 2.24 11.67
C GLY A 34 -2.01 1.47 10.84
N LYS A 35 -1.45 0.38 11.37
CA LYS A 35 -0.37 -0.40 10.72
C LYS A 35 -0.70 -0.86 9.29
N THR A 36 -1.95 -1.27 9.02
CA THR A 36 -2.38 -1.73 7.70
C THR A 36 -2.42 -0.59 6.70
N VAL A 37 -3.02 0.55 7.07
CA VAL A 37 -3.13 1.71 6.18
C VAL A 37 -1.74 2.23 5.83
N ALA A 38 -0.82 2.29 6.81
CA ALA A 38 0.58 2.63 6.56
C ALA A 38 1.27 1.63 5.64
N ALA A 39 1.12 0.32 5.88
CA ALA A 39 1.73 -0.71 5.03
C ALA A 39 1.22 -0.67 3.58
N VAL A 40 -0.08 -0.50 3.36
CA VAL A 40 -0.69 -0.42 2.01
C VAL A 40 -0.16 0.81 1.26
N ASN A 41 -0.18 1.99 1.89
CA ASN A 41 0.31 3.21 1.24
C ASN A 41 1.82 3.19 1.01
N ASP A 42 2.60 2.54 1.87
CA ASP A 42 4.03 2.32 1.64
C ASP A 42 4.29 1.47 0.37
N LEU A 43 3.48 0.42 0.15
CA LEU A 43 3.57 -0.40 -1.06
C LEU A 43 3.19 0.41 -2.31
N ILE A 44 2.11 1.21 -2.25
CA ILE A 44 1.68 2.07 -3.36
C ILE A 44 2.77 3.09 -3.69
N LEU A 45 3.30 3.81 -2.70
CA LEU A 45 4.37 4.79 -2.91
C LEU A 45 5.61 4.16 -3.53
N LYS A 46 5.98 2.94 -3.12
CA LYS A 46 7.09 2.20 -3.72
C LYS A 46 6.80 1.74 -5.14
N ALA A 47 5.57 1.31 -5.43
CA ALA A 47 5.15 0.94 -6.77
C ALA A 47 5.20 2.15 -7.72
N LEU A 48 4.73 3.31 -7.29
CA LEU A 48 4.78 4.55 -8.07
C LEU A 48 6.20 5.08 -8.31
N ARG A 49 7.13 4.85 -7.36
CA ARG A 49 8.51 5.36 -7.43
C ARG A 49 9.52 4.36 -8.00
N THR A 50 9.12 3.11 -8.22
CA THR A 50 10.04 2.06 -8.68
C THR A 50 10.56 2.37 -10.08
N LYS A 51 11.84 2.09 -10.31
CA LYS A 51 12.47 2.13 -11.65
C LYS A 51 12.58 0.75 -12.30
N LYS A 52 12.14 -0.30 -11.60
CA LYS A 52 12.23 -1.68 -12.07
C LYS A 52 11.10 -1.97 -13.05
N LYS A 53 11.42 -2.60 -14.18
CA LYS A 53 10.43 -3.08 -15.14
C LYS A 53 9.59 -4.20 -14.50
N ASN A 54 8.26 -4.14 -14.68
CA ASN A 54 7.31 -5.16 -14.23
C ASN A 54 7.42 -5.53 -12.73
N ALA A 55 7.69 -4.55 -11.87
CA ALA A 55 7.78 -4.80 -10.43
C ALA A 55 6.42 -5.16 -9.84
N ARG A 56 6.39 -6.19 -8.98
CA ARG A 56 5.20 -6.62 -8.27
C ARG A 56 5.38 -6.40 -6.76
N PHE A 57 4.32 -5.91 -6.13
CA PHE A 57 4.26 -5.64 -4.70
C PHE A 57 3.12 -6.45 -4.11
N PHE A 58 3.33 -7.02 -2.92
CA PHE A 58 2.38 -7.94 -2.31
C PHE A 58 2.08 -7.52 -0.89
N TYR A 59 0.80 -7.55 -0.53
CA TYR A 59 0.34 -7.55 0.85
C TYR A 59 0.00 -8.98 1.25
N ILE A 60 0.65 -9.48 2.31
CA ILE A 60 0.52 -10.87 2.74
C ILE A 60 -0.13 -10.90 4.12
N ALA A 61 -1.11 -11.79 4.29
CA ALA A 61 -1.75 -12.11 5.56
C ALA A 61 -1.86 -13.65 5.69
N PRO A 62 -2.14 -14.19 6.89
CA PRO A 62 -2.23 -15.65 7.08
C PRO A 62 -3.26 -16.33 6.17
N PHE A 63 -4.39 -15.65 5.90
CA PHE A 63 -5.42 -16.15 4.99
C PHE A 63 -5.78 -15.12 3.91
N TYR A 64 -6.16 -15.60 2.72
CA TYR A 64 -6.61 -14.76 1.60
C TYR A 64 -7.83 -13.89 1.97
N SER A 65 -8.79 -14.50 2.67
CA SER A 65 -9.99 -13.79 3.19
C SER A 65 -9.64 -12.68 4.17
N GLN A 66 -8.57 -12.84 4.97
CA GLN A 66 -8.07 -11.80 5.87
C GLN A 66 -7.38 -10.68 5.10
N ALA A 67 -6.54 -11.00 4.10
CA ALA A 67 -5.94 -9.98 3.25
C ALA A 67 -7.02 -9.13 2.57
N LYS A 68 -8.06 -9.78 2.04
CA LYS A 68 -9.23 -9.12 1.47
C LYS A 68 -9.93 -8.20 2.47
N SER A 69 -10.28 -8.70 3.65
CA SER A 69 -11.05 -7.91 4.63
C SER A 69 -10.25 -6.76 5.25
N ILE A 70 -8.93 -6.91 5.37
CA ILE A 70 -8.09 -5.94 6.07
C ILE A 70 -7.52 -4.86 5.14
N ALA A 71 -7.11 -5.22 3.91
CA ALA A 71 -6.29 -4.35 3.06
C ALA A 71 -6.95 -3.97 1.72
N TRP A 72 -7.86 -4.78 1.17
CA TRP A 72 -8.35 -4.60 -0.19
C TRP A 72 -9.01 -3.23 -0.42
N GLN A 73 -9.93 -2.84 0.47
CA GLN A 73 -10.63 -1.57 0.35
C GLN A 73 -9.68 -0.37 0.43
N TYR A 74 -8.67 -0.43 1.31
CA TYR A 74 -7.66 0.64 1.40
C TYR A 74 -6.82 0.73 0.12
N LEU A 75 -6.49 -0.40 -0.50
CA LEU A 75 -5.74 -0.42 -1.75
C LEU A 75 -6.56 0.19 -2.88
N THR A 76 -7.81 -0.25 -3.06
CA THR A 76 -8.67 0.23 -4.15
C THR A 76 -9.06 1.69 -3.98
N ASP A 77 -9.36 2.14 -2.77
CA ASP A 77 -9.71 3.54 -2.54
C ASP A 77 -8.50 4.46 -2.73
N ALA A 78 -7.32 4.09 -2.21
CA ALA A 78 -6.11 4.90 -2.35
C ALA A 78 -5.60 4.99 -3.80
N THR A 79 -5.93 4.01 -4.65
CA THR A 79 -5.47 3.95 -6.04
C THR A 79 -6.54 4.32 -7.06
N ARG A 80 -7.80 4.56 -6.63
CA ARG A 80 -8.96 4.76 -7.50
C ARG A 80 -8.75 5.80 -8.61
N SER A 81 -8.05 6.89 -8.32
CA SER A 81 -7.87 8.01 -9.26
C SER A 81 -6.79 7.78 -10.32
N PHE A 82 -5.99 6.72 -10.19
CA PHE A 82 -4.82 6.50 -11.05
C PHE A 82 -4.51 5.04 -11.38
N ALA A 83 -5.25 4.08 -10.81
CA ALA A 83 -5.15 2.70 -11.22
C ALA A 83 -5.58 2.54 -12.68
N THR A 84 -4.77 1.84 -13.45
CA THR A 84 -5.09 1.45 -14.84
C THR A 84 -6.09 0.29 -14.86
N ASP A 85 -5.99 -0.66 -13.93
CA ASP A 85 -6.93 -1.79 -13.81
C ASP A 85 -7.09 -2.24 -12.34
N ILE A 86 -8.31 -2.63 -11.96
CA ILE A 86 -8.65 -3.13 -10.61
C ILE A 86 -9.38 -4.46 -10.75
N ARG A 87 -8.70 -5.54 -10.36
CA ARG A 87 -9.19 -6.91 -10.50
C ARG A 87 -9.63 -7.49 -9.16
N GLN A 88 -10.95 -7.56 -8.94
CA GLN A 88 -11.53 -7.96 -7.65
C GLN A 88 -11.43 -9.46 -7.35
N SER A 89 -11.45 -10.32 -8.38
CA SER A 89 -11.31 -11.78 -8.25
C SER A 89 -9.90 -12.15 -7.78
N GLU A 90 -8.89 -11.54 -8.39
CA GLU A 90 -7.47 -11.75 -8.16
C GLU A 90 -6.92 -10.91 -6.99
N LEU A 91 -7.71 -9.96 -6.46
CA LEU A 91 -7.29 -8.96 -5.47
C LEU A 91 -6.00 -8.25 -5.89
N SER A 92 -5.98 -7.73 -7.12
CA SER A 92 -4.83 -7.04 -7.69
C SER A 92 -5.20 -5.69 -8.31
N VAL A 93 -4.24 -4.76 -8.29
CA VAL A 93 -4.33 -3.44 -8.90
C VAL A 93 -3.13 -3.23 -9.80
N GLU A 94 -3.37 -2.71 -10.99
CA GLU A 94 -2.37 -2.23 -11.93
C GLU A 94 -2.34 -0.71 -11.91
N LEU A 95 -1.15 -0.13 -11.75
CA LEU A 95 -0.93 1.32 -11.68
C LEU A 95 -0.45 1.83 -13.04
#